data_AF-A0A6P2EE51-F1
#
_entry.id   AF-A0A6P2EE51-F1
#
_cell.length_a   1.000
_cell.length_b   1.000
_cell.length_c   1.000
_cell.angle_alpha   90.00
_cell.angle_beta   90.00
_cell.angle_gamma   90.00
#
_symmetry.space_group_name_H-M   'P 1'
#
loop_
_entity.id
_entity.type
_entity.pdbx_description
1 polymer ?
#
loop_
_entity_poly.entity_id
_entity_poly.type
_entity_poly.pdbx_seq_one_letter_code
_entity_poly.pdbx_strand_id
1 'polypeptide(L)'
;MKRSAAPQPLTPSQIELVLELLELRQLAPKETAAKFNELVRAGTFSEAQQDAIEILFGLEEDEISDALFDFVDDDARPIVRDALAHEARLSFVAA
;
A
#
# COMPACT_ATOMS: atom_id res chain seq x y z
N MET A 1 20.79 3.95 -19.80
CA MET A 1 19.88 2.90 -19.30
C MET A 1 20.00 2.86 -17.78
N LYS A 2 19.09 3.51 -17.05
CA LYS A 2 19.01 3.30 -15.59
C LYS A 2 18.53 1.85 -15.42
N ARG A 3 19.29 1.05 -14.67
CA ARG A 3 18.87 -0.31 -14.33
C ARG A 3 17.58 -0.16 -13.51
N SER A 4 16.44 -0.53 -14.08
CA SER A 4 15.20 -0.73 -13.34
C SER A 4 15.44 -1.92 -12.43
N ALA A 5 16.10 -1.69 -11.30
CA ALA A 5 16.07 -2.63 -10.21
C ALA A 5 14.60 -2.73 -9.79
N ALA A 6 14.09 -3.95 -9.61
CA ALA A 6 12.79 -4.14 -8.99
C ALA A 6 12.75 -3.30 -7.70
N PRO A 7 11.62 -2.65 -7.39
CA PRO A 7 11.50 -1.87 -6.16
C PRO A 7 11.90 -2.75 -4.98
N GLN A 8 12.65 -2.17 -4.05
CA GLN A 8 12.91 -2.87 -2.80
C GLN A 8 11.58 -3.18 -2.12
N PRO A 9 11.42 -4.37 -1.54
CA PRO A 9 10.18 -4.72 -0.86
C PRO A 9 9.88 -3.72 0.25
N LEU A 10 8.60 -3.51 0.52
CA LEU A 10 8.15 -2.66 1.62
C LEU A 10 8.44 -3.35 2.96
N THR A 11 9.03 -2.59 3.87
CA THR A 11 9.21 -3.00 5.26
C THR A 11 7.88 -3.03 6.03
N PRO A 12 7.80 -3.70 7.19
CA PRO A 12 6.63 -3.71 8.06
C PRO A 12 6.03 -2.32 8.34
N SER A 13 6.85 -1.33 8.70
CA SER A 13 6.34 0.02 8.97
C SER A 13 5.89 0.76 7.70
N GLN A 14 6.50 0.46 6.56
CA GLN A 14 6.07 1.03 5.28
C GLN A 14 4.74 0.43 4.82
N ILE A 15 4.51 -0.86 5.04
CA ILE A 15 3.25 -1.50 4.66
C ILE A 15 2.08 -0.99 5.52
N GLU A 16 2.29 -0.75 6.81
CA GLU A 16 1.27 -0.14 7.68
C GLU A 16 0.83 1.23 7.15
N LEU A 17 1.79 2.06 6.70
CA LEU A 17 1.49 3.36 6.11
C LEU A 17 0.75 3.24 4.77
N VAL A 18 1.10 2.25 3.94
CA VAL A 18 0.40 2.01 2.67
C VAL A 18 -1.04 1.56 2.91
N LEU A 19 -1.27 0.66 3.87
CA LEU A 19 -2.62 0.22 4.25
C LEU A 19 -3.46 1.41 4.75
N GLU A 20 -2.90 2.27 5.60
CA GLU A 20 -3.59 3.48 6.07
C GLU A 20 -3.95 4.42 4.90
N LEU A 21 -3.06 4.57 3.92
CA LEU A 21 -3.33 5.38 2.73
C LEU A 21 -4.45 4.77 1.86
N LEU A 22 -4.51 3.44 1.75
CA LEU A 22 -5.55 2.71 1.02
C LEU A 22 -6.91 2.85 1.69
N GLU A 23 -6.98 2.77 3.02
CA GLU A 23 -8.20 3.04 3.78
C GLU A 23 -8.65 4.51 3.58
N LEU A 24 -7.72 5.45 3.72
CA LEU A 24 -8.02 6.88 3.56
C LEU A 24 -8.46 7.22 2.14
N ARG A 25 -7.94 6.51 1.11
CA ARG A 25 -8.29 6.74 -0.31
C ARG A 25 -9.79 6.63 -0.55
N GLN A 26 -10.47 5.69 0.08
CA GLN A 26 -11.92 5.50 -0.11
C GLN A 26 -12.73 6.68 0.44
N LEU A 27 -12.25 7.30 1.52
CA LEU A 27 -12.98 8.33 2.25
C LEU A 27 -12.59 9.75 1.81
N ALA A 28 -11.31 9.97 1.55
CA ALA A 28 -10.74 11.29 1.30
C ALA A 28 -9.56 11.25 0.31
N PRO A 29 -9.80 11.04 -1.00
CA PRO A 29 -8.75 10.92 -2.01
C PRO A 29 -7.75 12.09 -2.05
N LYS A 30 -8.22 13.32 -1.78
CA LYS A 30 -7.37 14.52 -1.74
C LYS A 30 -6.43 14.52 -0.53
N GLU A 31 -6.90 14.02 0.61
CA GLU A 31 -6.13 13.93 1.84
C GLU A 31 -5.12 12.79 1.74
N THR A 32 -5.49 11.66 1.12
CA THR A 32 -4.55 10.58 0.76
C THR A 32 -3.41 11.09 -0.08
N ALA A 33 -3.69 11.86 -1.15
CA ALA A 33 -2.66 12.42 -1.99
C ALA A 33 -1.74 13.40 -1.22
N ALA A 34 -2.30 14.21 -0.32
CA ALA A 34 -1.51 15.11 0.52
C ALA A 34 -0.59 14.34 1.47
N LYS A 35 -1.12 13.34 2.17
CA LYS A 35 -0.36 12.49 3.10
C LYS A 35 0.72 11.67 2.40
N PHE A 36 0.41 11.10 1.24
CA PHE A 36 1.41 10.39 0.42
C PHE A 36 2.56 11.32 0.03
N ASN A 37 2.26 12.55 -0.44
CA ASN A 37 3.29 13.54 -0.76
C ASN A 37 4.16 13.92 0.45
N GLU A 38 3.61 13.97 1.65
CA GLU A 38 4.38 14.22 2.87
C GLU A 38 5.36 13.08 3.18
N LEU A 39 4.90 11.83 3.06
CA LEU A 39 5.75 10.64 3.26
C LEU A 39 6.87 10.56 2.21
N VAL A 40 6.57 10.92 0.96
CA VAL A 40 7.58 11.04 -0.11
C VAL A 40 8.64 12.08 0.26
N ARG A 41 8.22 13.28 0.71
CA ARG A 41 9.14 14.35 1.12
C ARG A 41 9.99 13.96 2.33
N ALA A 42 9.46 13.14 3.23
CA ALA A 42 10.19 12.61 4.37
C ALA A 42 11.21 11.52 4.00
N GLY A 43 11.22 11.06 2.74
CA GLY A 43 12.09 9.98 2.28
C GLY A 43 11.64 8.60 2.77
N THR A 44 10.38 8.45 3.16
CA THR A 44 9.81 7.19 3.65
C THR A 44 9.83 6.11 2.56
N PHE A 45 9.66 6.49 1.30
CA PHE A 45 9.65 5.57 0.15
C PHE A 45 10.74 5.95 -0.85
N SER A 46 11.42 4.95 -1.42
CA SER A 46 12.31 5.15 -2.58
C SER A 46 11.51 5.47 -3.85
N GLU A 47 12.12 6.09 -4.88
CA GLU A 47 11.44 6.40 -6.16
C GLU A 47 10.69 5.17 -6.73
N ALA A 48 11.33 4.00 -6.75
CA ALA A 48 10.71 2.79 -7.26
C ALA A 48 9.52 2.30 -6.40
N GLN A 49 9.57 2.52 -5.08
CA GLN A 49 8.45 2.22 -4.18
C GLN A 49 7.30 3.23 -4.37
N GLN A 50 7.62 4.50 -4.65
CA GLN A 50 6.60 5.52 -4.93
C GLN A 50 5.82 5.17 -6.19
N ASP A 51 6.52 4.83 -7.28
CA ASP A 51 5.90 4.39 -8.54
C ASP A 51 4.98 3.17 -8.31
N ALA A 52 5.42 2.20 -7.50
CA ALA A 52 4.61 1.04 -7.15
C ALA A 52 3.35 1.40 -6.35
N ILE A 53 3.47 2.32 -5.38
CA ILE A 53 2.33 2.78 -4.57
C ILE A 53 1.33 3.59 -5.40
N GLU A 54 1.80 4.39 -6.35
CA GLU A 54 0.91 5.11 -7.28
C GLU A 54 0.12 4.13 -8.15
N ILE A 55 0.73 3.03 -8.59
CA ILE A 55 0.03 1.95 -9.29
C ILE A 55 -1.04 1.33 -8.38
N LEU A 56 -0.72 1.03 -7.11
CA LEU A 56 -1.66 0.48 -6.14
C LEU A 56 -2.91 1.36 -5.95
N PHE A 57 -2.77 2.69 -5.95
CA PHE A 57 -3.92 3.59 -5.86
C PHE A 57 -4.84 3.56 -7.09
N GLY A 58 -4.34 3.07 -8.22
CA GLY A 58 -5.10 2.88 -9.46
C GLY A 58 -5.82 1.54 -9.57
N LEU A 59 -5.51 0.57 -8.70
CA LEU A 59 -6.09 -0.78 -8.74
C LEU A 59 -7.48 -0.86 -8.09
N GLU A 60 -8.24 -1.88 -8.48
CA GLU A 60 -9.46 -2.29 -7.79
C GLU A 60 -9.13 -2.98 -6.45
N GLU A 61 -10.07 -2.98 -5.51
CA GLU A 61 -9.86 -3.45 -4.13
C GLU A 61 -9.46 -4.93 -4.06
N ASP A 62 -10.01 -5.75 -4.94
CA ASP A 62 -9.66 -7.17 -5.10
C ASP A 62 -8.27 -7.39 -5.71
N GLU A 63 -7.80 -6.45 -6.54
CA GLU A 63 -6.46 -6.50 -7.14
C GLU A 63 -5.35 -5.97 -6.20
N ILE A 64 -5.69 -5.06 -5.28
CA ILE A 64 -4.75 -4.46 -4.32
C ILE A 64 -4.08 -5.53 -3.45
N SER A 65 -4.85 -6.52 -3.02
CA SER A 65 -4.38 -7.61 -2.15
C SER A 65 -3.22 -8.37 -2.76
N ASP A 66 -3.41 -8.85 -4.00
CA ASP A 66 -2.43 -9.62 -4.74
C ASP A 66 -1.20 -8.77 -5.07
N ALA A 67 -1.42 -7.52 -5.47
CA ALA A 67 -0.33 -6.58 -5.73
C ALA A 67 0.52 -6.33 -4.47
N LEU A 68 -0.10 -6.14 -3.30
CA LEU A 68 0.65 -5.97 -2.04
C LEU A 68 1.50 -7.20 -1.72
N PHE A 69 0.99 -8.43 -1.92
CA PHE A 69 1.77 -9.65 -1.69
C PHE A 69 3.02 -9.76 -2.58
N ASP A 70 3.00 -9.18 -3.77
CA ASP A 70 4.15 -9.11 -4.68
C ASP A 70 5.19 -8.05 -4.26
N PHE A 71 4.79 -7.04 -3.48
CA PHE A 71 5.64 -5.91 -3.09
C PHE A 71 6.17 -5.96 -1.64
N VAL A 72 5.69 -6.87 -0.80
CA VAL A 72 6.12 -6.98 0.60
C VAL A 72 7.23 -8.00 0.82
N ASP A 73 8.07 -7.73 1.81
CA ASP A 73 9.02 -8.72 2.33
C ASP A 73 8.28 -9.81 3.12
N ASP A 74 8.92 -10.96 3.32
CA ASP A 74 8.36 -12.11 4.07
C ASP A 74 7.90 -11.70 5.48
N ASP A 75 8.59 -10.75 6.11
CA ASP A 75 8.24 -10.21 7.43
C ASP A 75 7.00 -9.29 7.42
N ALA A 76 6.65 -8.71 6.27
CA ALA A 76 5.51 -7.82 6.10
C ALA A 76 4.25 -8.56 5.58
N ARG A 77 4.40 -9.79 5.06
CA ARG A 77 3.28 -10.64 4.62
C ARG A 77 2.21 -10.89 5.69
N PRO A 78 2.54 -11.11 6.98
CA PRO A 78 1.51 -11.27 8.01
C PRO A 78 0.64 -10.03 8.17
N ILE A 79 1.20 -8.83 7.98
CA ILE A 79 0.49 -7.55 8.14
C ILE A 79 -0.54 -7.38 7.01
N VAL A 80 -0.15 -7.65 5.76
CA VAL A 80 -1.08 -7.64 4.62
C VAL A 80 -2.21 -8.64 4.86
N ARG A 81 -1.88 -9.87 5.25
CA ARG A 81 -2.88 -10.91 5.52
C ARG A 81 -3.88 -10.51 6.62
N ASP A 82 -3.40 -9.90 7.69
CA ASP A 82 -4.25 -9.49 8.81
C ASP A 82 -5.16 -8.31 8.42
N ALA A 83 -4.69 -7.39 7.56
CA ALA A 83 -5.50 -6.32 6.98
C ALA A 83 -6.63 -6.87 6.08
N LEU A 84 -6.32 -7.84 5.22
CA LEU A 84 -7.34 -8.50 4.38
C LEU A 84 -8.38 -9.26 5.20
N ALA A 85 -7.96 -9.91 6.29
CA ALA A 85 -8.87 -10.55 7.22
C ALA A 85 -9.77 -9.55 7.96
N HIS A 86 -9.31 -8.30 8.12
CA HIS A 86 -10.09 -7.21 8.68
C HIS A 86 -11.15 -6.71 7.68
N GLU A 87 -10.76 -6.45 6.42
CA GLU A 87 -11.68 -6.03 5.36
C GLU A 87 -12.76 -7.09 5.07
N ALA A 88 -12.38 -8.36 4.96
CA ALA A 88 -13.33 -9.46 4.78
C ALA A 88 -14.34 -9.56 5.94
N ARG A 89 -13.91 -9.26 7.17
CA ARG A 89 -14.80 -9.20 8.34
C ARG A 89 -15.74 -8.01 8.29
N LEU A 90 -15.27 -6.83 7.89
CA LEU A 90 -16.11 -5.64 7.76
C LEU A 90 -17.15 -5.81 6.64
N SER A 91 -16.75 -6.38 5.51
CA SER A 91 -17.65 -6.72 4.39
C SER A 91 -18.74 -7.71 4.81
N PHE A 92 -18.38 -8.75 5.59
CA PHE A 92 -19.36 -9.73 6.10
C PHE A 92 -20.35 -9.14 7.12
N VAL A 93 -19.95 -8.14 7.91
CA VAL A 93 -20.83 -7.50 8.90
C VAL A 93 -21.74 -6.43 8.27
N ALA A 94 -21.35 -5.88 7.13
CA ALA A 94 -22.13 -4.88 6.40
C ALA A 94 -23.15 -5.48 5.40
N ALA A 95 -23.07 -6.79 5.11
CA ALA A 95 -23.97 -7.54 4.21
C ALA A 95 -25.19 -8.12 4.94
#